data_AF-A0A1Y4DCD3-F1
#
_entry.id   AF-A0A1Y4DCD3-F1
#
_cell.length_a   1.000
_cell.length_b   1.000
_cell.length_c   1.000
_cell.angle_alpha   90.00
_cell.angle_beta   90.00
_cell.angle_gamma   90.00
#
_symmetry.space_group_name_H-M   'P 1'
#
loop_
_entity.id
_entity.type
_entity.pdbx_description
1 polymer ?
#
loop_
_entity_poly.entity_id
_entity_poly.type
_entity_poly.pdbx_seq_one_letter_code
_entity_poly.pdbx_strand_id
1 'polypeptide(L)'
;MIEKYNEKVKAFIVIVLALSVYLISHKYDFNFSIDSACQLIPFFWLGTLLRQKNSWMKLTASYYLVCWILLTIFFSYINGRASANINLYGMNAFLYYITAMFGILMCLTFSKLSFLHSNKFIITISSGTILIVGYHLIFLGYFMNYLSSWGIIGKILSSGIVCTLFYYPIIWIDRYCPFIMGKYKIKRIK
;
A
#
# COMPACT_ATOMS: atom_id res chain seq x y z
N MET A 1 6.55 3.35 -29.97
CA MET A 1 7.34 2.54 -29.00
C MET A 1 6.90 2.70 -27.54
N ILE A 2 6.26 3.83 -27.16
CA ILE A 2 5.62 4.04 -25.85
C ILE A 2 4.43 3.10 -25.62
N GLU A 3 3.61 2.82 -26.65
CA GLU A 3 2.49 1.87 -26.55
C GLU A 3 2.91 0.43 -26.27
N LYS A 4 4.01 -0.04 -26.85
CA LYS A 4 4.48 -1.43 -26.69
C LYS A 4 4.99 -1.72 -25.28
N TYR A 5 5.49 -0.71 -24.58
CA TYR A 5 5.87 -0.81 -23.16
C TYR A 5 4.63 -0.76 -22.26
N ASN A 6 3.60 -0.02 -22.68
CA ASN A 6 2.33 0.09 -21.96
C ASN A 6 1.57 -1.25 -21.98
N GLU A 7 1.56 -1.98 -23.10
CA GLU A 7 0.90 -3.29 -23.20
C GLU A 7 1.57 -4.37 -22.34
N LYS A 8 2.90 -4.44 -22.31
CA LYS A 8 3.61 -5.38 -21.42
C LYS A 8 3.38 -5.08 -19.95
N VAL A 9 3.29 -3.79 -19.59
CA VAL A 9 2.98 -3.35 -18.22
C VAL A 9 1.54 -3.67 -17.85
N LYS A 10 0.57 -3.39 -18.73
CA LYS A 10 -0.83 -3.77 -18.52
C LYS A 10 -0.97 -5.28 -18.35
N ALA A 11 -0.33 -6.08 -19.22
CA ALA A 11 -0.30 -7.52 -19.12
C ALA A 11 0.31 -7.98 -17.78
N PHE A 12 1.42 -7.38 -17.34
CA PHE A 12 2.01 -7.68 -16.05
C PHE A 12 1.07 -7.35 -14.87
N ILE A 13 0.39 -6.20 -14.89
CA ILE A 13 -0.59 -5.82 -13.88
C ILE A 13 -1.76 -6.82 -13.86
N VAL A 14 -2.27 -7.19 -15.03
CA VAL A 14 -3.35 -8.18 -15.17
C VAL A 14 -2.90 -9.55 -14.64
N ILE A 15 -1.67 -9.97 -14.95
CA ILE A 15 -1.09 -11.23 -14.44
C ILE A 15 -0.95 -11.18 -12.91
N VAL A 16 -0.45 -10.08 -12.34
CA VAL A 16 -0.30 -9.93 -10.89
C VAL A 16 -1.66 -9.87 -10.19
N LEU A 17 -2.65 -9.19 -10.78
CA LEU A 17 -4.03 -9.17 -10.29
C LEU A 17 -4.67 -10.55 -10.36
N ALA A 18 -4.49 -11.27 -11.48
CA ALA A 18 -5.01 -12.63 -11.64
C ALA A 18 -4.32 -13.59 -10.65
N LEU A 19 -3.01 -13.45 -10.46
CA LEU A 19 -2.25 -14.23 -9.49
C LEU A 19 -2.68 -13.92 -8.06
N SER A 20 -2.89 -12.66 -7.69
CA SER A 20 -3.36 -12.30 -6.35
C SER A 20 -4.77 -12.84 -6.10
N VAL A 21 -5.70 -12.69 -7.06
CA VAL A 21 -7.04 -13.30 -6.95
C VAL A 21 -6.93 -14.82 -6.81
N TYR A 22 -6.09 -15.48 -7.62
CA TYR A 22 -5.89 -16.93 -7.58
C TYR A 22 -5.35 -17.43 -6.23
N LEU A 23 -4.26 -16.81 -5.73
CA LEU A 23 -3.64 -17.17 -4.46
C LEU A 23 -4.62 -17.06 -3.30
N ILE A 24 -5.46 -16.03 -3.32
CA ILE A 24 -6.46 -15.75 -2.29
C ILE A 24 -7.64 -16.70 -2.38
N SER A 25 -8.15 -16.98 -3.59
CA SER A 25 -9.23 -17.95 -3.80
C SER A 25 -8.86 -19.36 -3.33
N HIS A 26 -7.58 -19.73 -3.42
CA HIS A 26 -7.07 -21.03 -2.99
C HIS A 26 -6.55 -21.04 -1.54
N LYS A 27 -6.70 -19.93 -0.79
CA LYS A 27 -6.27 -19.79 0.61
C LYS A 27 -4.81 -20.19 0.84
N TYR A 28 -3.93 -19.87 -0.10
CA TYR A 28 -2.50 -20.03 0.13
C TYR A 28 -2.05 -19.01 1.17
N ASP A 29 -1.75 -19.50 2.37
CA ASP A 29 -1.21 -18.71 3.46
C ASP A 29 0.32 -18.85 3.44
N PHE A 30 1.01 -17.82 2.97
CA PHE A 30 2.46 -17.80 3.02
C PHE A 30 2.88 -17.32 4.41
N ASN A 31 3.89 -17.97 5.01
CA ASN A 31 4.46 -17.53 6.30
C ASN A 31 4.99 -16.07 6.27
N PHE A 32 5.14 -15.50 5.07
CA PHE A 32 5.43 -14.11 4.81
C PHE A 32 4.21 -13.48 4.13
N SER A 33 3.85 -12.25 4.50
CA SER A 33 2.75 -11.45 3.92
C SER A 33 2.98 -11.00 2.46
N ILE A 34 3.69 -11.80 1.68
CA ILE A 34 4.02 -11.53 0.28
C ILE A 34 2.76 -11.58 -0.58
N ASP A 35 1.86 -12.50 -0.28
CA ASP A 35 0.50 -12.56 -0.81
C ASP A 35 -0.28 -11.26 -0.61
N SER A 36 -0.29 -10.71 0.60
CA SER A 36 -0.89 -9.41 0.90
C SER A 36 -0.19 -8.29 0.12
N ALA A 37 1.15 -8.33 0.01
CA ALA A 37 1.88 -7.36 -0.80
C ALA A 37 1.51 -7.46 -2.29
N CYS A 38 1.32 -8.67 -2.83
CA CYS A 38 0.89 -8.90 -4.21
C CYS A 38 -0.50 -8.30 -4.48
N GLN A 39 -1.44 -8.43 -3.53
CA GLN A 39 -2.75 -7.78 -3.61
C GLN A 39 -2.64 -6.25 -3.72
N LEU A 40 -1.60 -5.65 -3.13
CA LEU A 40 -1.39 -4.20 -3.12
C LEU A 40 -0.52 -3.66 -4.25
N ILE A 41 0.13 -4.51 -5.06
CA ILE A 41 0.97 -4.08 -6.20
C ILE A 41 0.24 -3.11 -7.16
N PRO A 42 -1.03 -3.33 -7.55
CA PRO A 42 -1.75 -2.40 -8.44
C PRO A 42 -1.82 -0.99 -7.87
N PHE A 43 -2.03 -0.88 -6.56
CA PHE A 43 -2.10 0.38 -5.83
C PHE A 43 -0.74 1.05 -5.69
N PHE A 44 0.28 0.25 -5.36
CA PHE A 44 1.67 0.72 -5.32
C PHE A 44 2.08 1.32 -6.67
N TRP A 45 1.80 0.61 -7.77
CA TRP A 45 2.08 1.08 -9.11
C TRP A 45 1.34 2.38 -9.42
N LEU A 46 0.02 2.43 -9.17
CA LEU A 46 -0.77 3.65 -9.34
C LEU A 46 -0.12 4.82 -8.59
N GLY A 47 0.22 4.64 -7.31
CA GLY A 47 0.96 5.65 -6.54
C GLY A 47 2.24 6.15 -7.23
N THR A 48 3.04 5.24 -7.82
CA THR A 48 4.25 5.64 -8.56
C THR A 48 3.95 6.46 -9.83
N LEU A 49 2.90 6.12 -10.57
CA LEU A 49 2.48 6.87 -11.76
C LEU A 49 1.94 8.25 -11.40
N LEU A 50 1.15 8.33 -10.33
CA LEU A 50 0.59 9.57 -9.81
C LEU A 50 1.69 10.55 -9.40
N ARG A 51 2.74 10.04 -8.72
CA ARG A 51 3.93 10.81 -8.33
C ARG A 51 4.64 11.47 -9.52
N GLN A 52 4.67 10.82 -10.68
CA GLN A 52 5.37 11.34 -11.86
C GLN A 52 4.62 12.44 -12.59
N LYS A 53 3.28 12.43 -12.57
CA LYS A 53 2.48 13.33 -13.40
C LYS A 53 2.31 14.74 -12.85
N ASN A 54 2.67 15.02 -11.58
CA ASN A 54 2.55 16.31 -10.87
C ASN A 54 1.17 17.04 -10.98
N SER A 55 0.20 16.46 -11.69
CA SER A 55 -1.07 17.06 -12.08
C SER A 55 -2.17 16.93 -11.02
N TRP A 56 -1.91 16.14 -9.98
CA TRP A 56 -2.78 15.97 -8.80
C TRP A 56 -2.71 17.18 -7.84
N MET A 57 -1.99 18.23 -8.26
CA MET A 57 -1.73 19.46 -7.51
C MET A 57 -2.99 20.26 -7.15
N LYS A 58 -4.17 19.95 -7.69
CA LYS A 58 -5.44 20.66 -7.39
C LYS A 58 -6.29 20.05 -6.26
N LEU A 59 -5.95 18.85 -5.75
CA LEU A 59 -6.61 18.23 -4.60
C LEU A 59 -6.11 18.83 -3.28
N THR A 60 -6.37 20.11 -3.03
CA THR A 60 -5.97 20.80 -1.78
C THR A 60 -7.12 21.14 -0.86
N ALA A 61 -8.37 20.98 -1.33
CA ALA A 61 -9.51 21.36 -0.53
C ALA A 61 -9.90 20.27 0.48
N SER A 62 -10.13 20.69 1.72
CA SER A 62 -10.53 19.81 2.83
C SER A 62 -11.83 19.05 2.57
N TYR A 63 -12.74 19.59 1.77
CA TYR A 63 -13.99 18.90 1.41
C TYR A 63 -13.75 17.62 0.60
N TYR A 64 -12.70 17.55 -0.22
CA TYR A 64 -12.36 16.31 -0.92
C TYR A 64 -11.98 15.20 0.06
N LEU A 65 -11.25 15.52 1.14
CA LEU A 65 -10.90 14.55 2.17
C LEU A 65 -12.17 13.99 2.83
N VAL A 66 -13.12 14.86 3.18
CA VAL A 66 -14.41 14.44 3.75
C VAL A 66 -15.17 13.54 2.78
N CYS A 67 -15.24 13.91 1.49
CA CYS A 67 -15.86 13.06 0.46
C CYS A 67 -15.20 11.67 0.36
N TRP A 68 -13.86 11.59 0.35
CA TRP A 68 -13.16 10.31 0.28
C TRP A 68 -13.39 9.44 1.52
N ILE A 69 -13.46 10.05 2.71
CA ILE A 69 -13.80 9.35 3.96
C ILE A 69 -15.23 8.77 3.86
N LEU A 70 -16.21 9.59 3.47
CA LEU A 70 -17.60 9.16 3.37
C LEU A 70 -17.78 8.03 2.34
N LEU A 71 -17.15 8.14 1.17
CA LEU A 71 -17.18 7.08 0.16
C LEU A 71 -16.50 5.80 0.67
N THR A 72 -15.36 5.91 1.35
CA THR A 72 -14.68 4.74 1.92
C THR A 72 -15.57 4.04 2.95
N ILE A 73 -16.23 4.79 3.84
CA ILE A 73 -17.16 4.23 4.84
C ILE A 73 -18.37 3.59 4.16
N PHE A 74 -19.00 4.27 3.21
CA PHE A 74 -20.18 3.79 2.50
C PHE A 74 -19.91 2.47 1.76
N PHE A 75 -18.84 2.41 0.95
CA PHE A 75 -18.50 1.18 0.23
C PHE A 75 -17.98 0.08 1.15
N SER A 76 -17.30 0.42 2.26
CA SER A 76 -16.92 -0.58 3.28
C SER A 76 -18.14 -1.18 3.97
N TYR A 77 -19.17 -0.38 4.24
CA TYR A 77 -20.42 -0.87 4.82
C TYR A 77 -21.11 -1.89 3.89
N ILE A 78 -21.16 -1.60 2.59
CA ILE A 78 -21.75 -2.51 1.59
C ILE A 78 -20.89 -3.76 1.40
N ASN A 79 -19.56 -3.60 1.30
CA ASN A 79 -18.66 -4.72 1.02
C ASN A 79 -18.38 -5.60 2.25
N GLY A 80 -18.72 -5.10 3.45
CA GLY A 80 -18.39 -5.76 4.71
C GLY A 80 -16.90 -5.71 5.04
N ARG A 81 -16.46 -6.59 5.94
CA ARG A 81 -15.08 -6.60 6.43
C ARG A 81 -14.11 -7.04 5.33
N ALA A 82 -13.23 -6.13 4.93
CA ALA A 82 -12.10 -6.43 4.07
C ALA A 82 -10.77 -6.15 4.78
N SER A 83 -9.73 -6.92 4.45
CA SER A 83 -8.41 -6.77 5.04
C SER A 83 -7.35 -7.39 4.14
N ALA A 84 -6.37 -6.60 3.69
CA ALA A 84 -5.25 -7.11 2.91
C ALA A 84 -4.39 -8.11 3.70
N ASN A 85 -4.23 -7.89 5.02
CA ASN A 85 -3.36 -8.71 5.87
C ASN A 85 -3.79 -10.17 6.01
N ILE A 86 -5.08 -10.45 5.80
CA ILE A 86 -5.65 -11.80 5.80
C ILE A 86 -6.27 -12.12 4.44
N ASN A 87 -5.88 -11.37 3.40
CA ASN A 87 -6.35 -11.52 2.04
C ASN A 87 -7.88 -11.56 1.88
N LEU A 88 -8.60 -10.80 2.72
CA LEU A 88 -10.04 -10.79 2.74
C LEU A 88 -10.57 -9.64 1.87
N TYR A 89 -11.27 -9.98 0.80
CA TYR A 89 -11.89 -9.00 -0.10
C TYR A 89 -13.24 -8.47 0.39
N GLY A 90 -13.84 -9.07 1.41
CA GLY A 90 -15.23 -8.82 1.79
C GLY A 90 -16.19 -9.60 0.89
N MET A 91 -17.37 -9.04 0.63
CA MET A 91 -18.40 -9.68 -0.20
C MET A 91 -18.04 -9.73 -1.69
N ASN A 92 -17.31 -8.72 -2.19
CA ASN A 92 -16.97 -8.62 -3.60
C ASN A 92 -15.58 -8.00 -3.81
N ALA A 93 -14.71 -8.70 -4.54
CA ALA A 93 -13.37 -8.22 -4.89
C ALA A 93 -13.39 -6.91 -5.69
N PHE A 94 -14.37 -6.69 -6.56
CA PHE A 94 -14.51 -5.43 -7.29
C PHE A 94 -14.76 -4.25 -6.34
N LEU A 95 -15.67 -4.40 -5.38
CA LEU A 95 -15.94 -3.36 -4.37
C LEU A 95 -14.72 -3.11 -3.48
N TYR A 96 -13.93 -4.14 -3.18
CA TYR A 96 -12.66 -3.96 -2.47
C TYR A 96 -11.72 -3.00 -3.23
N TYR A 97 -11.50 -3.21 -4.52
CA TYR A 97 -10.59 -2.35 -5.29
C TYR A 97 -11.12 -0.91 -5.40
N ILE A 98 -12.44 -0.71 -5.51
CA ILE A 98 -13.07 0.63 -5.47
C ILE A 98 -12.84 1.31 -4.11
N THR A 99 -13.07 0.58 -3.03
CA THR A 99 -12.92 1.12 -1.66
C THR A 99 -11.46 1.48 -1.38
N ALA A 100 -10.54 0.60 -1.78
CA ALA A 100 -9.10 0.84 -1.66
C ALA A 100 -8.64 2.05 -2.49
N MET A 101 -9.22 2.28 -3.68
CA MET A 101 -8.98 3.50 -4.46
C MET A 101 -9.35 4.76 -3.67
N PHE A 102 -10.54 4.81 -3.06
CA PHE A 102 -10.94 5.95 -2.22
C PHE A 102 -10.03 6.11 -1.00
N GLY A 103 -9.60 5.01 -0.37
CA GLY A 103 -8.62 5.04 0.71
C GLY A 103 -7.28 5.65 0.29
N ILE A 104 -6.78 5.34 -0.90
CA ILE A 104 -5.54 5.95 -1.44
C ILE A 104 -5.73 7.44 -1.69
N LEU A 105 -6.85 7.84 -2.30
CA LEU A 105 -7.16 9.26 -2.53
C LEU A 105 -7.29 10.04 -1.21
N MET A 106 -7.87 9.42 -0.19
CA MET A 106 -7.93 9.93 1.18
C MET A 106 -6.51 10.14 1.74
N CYS A 107 -5.65 9.10 1.72
CA CYS A 107 -4.27 9.20 2.20
C CYS A 107 -3.45 10.26 1.47
N LEU A 108 -3.61 10.38 0.14
CA LEU A 108 -2.91 11.39 -0.66
C LEU A 108 -3.37 12.81 -0.31
N THR A 109 -4.69 13.03 -0.19
CA THR A 109 -5.26 14.33 0.18
C THR A 109 -4.83 14.72 1.60
N PHE A 110 -4.88 13.79 2.55
CA PHE A 110 -4.43 13.99 3.92
C PHE A 110 -2.94 14.31 4.01
N SER A 111 -2.10 13.55 3.30
CA SER A 111 -0.64 13.76 3.27
C SER A 111 -0.29 15.16 2.77
N LYS A 112 -1.07 15.69 1.82
CA LYS A 112 -0.86 17.01 1.26
C LYS A 112 -1.33 18.13 2.18
N LEU A 113 -2.48 17.97 2.83
CA LEU A 113 -2.94 18.90 3.86
C LEU A 113 -1.97 18.95 5.06
N SER A 114 -1.36 17.81 5.38
CA SER A 114 -0.40 17.66 6.48
C SER A 114 1.04 18.00 6.09
N PHE A 115 1.29 18.42 4.84
CA PHE A 115 2.66 18.57 4.29
C PHE A 115 3.50 19.63 5.01
N LEU A 116 2.91 20.46 5.87
CA LEU A 116 3.63 21.39 6.75
C LEU A 116 4.62 20.69 7.71
N HIS A 117 4.51 19.36 7.91
CA HIS A 117 5.34 18.61 8.86
C HIS A 117 6.09 17.44 8.20
N SER A 118 6.79 17.69 7.08
CA SER A 118 7.53 16.64 6.38
C SER A 118 8.76 16.16 7.20
N ASN A 119 8.61 15.07 7.94
CA ASN A 119 9.71 14.43 8.69
C ASN A 119 10.39 13.36 7.81
N LYS A 120 11.73 13.40 7.74
CA LYS A 120 12.55 12.42 7.01
C LYS A 120 12.26 10.98 7.43
N PHE A 121 11.99 10.73 8.72
CA PHE A 121 11.63 9.41 9.22
C PHE A 121 10.34 8.90 8.55
N ILE A 122 9.27 9.70 8.59
CA ILE A 122 7.97 9.37 8.00
C ILE A 122 8.12 9.12 6.50
N ILE A 123 8.82 10.01 5.78
CA ILE A 123 9.05 9.85 4.33
C ILE A 123 9.76 8.53 4.02
N THR A 124 10.78 8.18 4.81
CA THR A 124 11.54 6.94 4.63
C THR A 124 10.63 5.73 4.84
N ILE A 125 9.91 5.67 5.96
CA ILE A 125 8.96 4.59 6.26
C ILE A 125 7.89 4.46 5.17
N SER A 126 7.26 5.58 4.78
CA SER A 126 6.24 5.58 3.72
C SER A 126 6.79 5.09 2.39
N SER A 127 8.04 5.41 2.03
CA SER A 127 8.66 4.92 0.79
C SER A 127 8.87 3.40 0.78
N GLY A 128 9.04 2.79 1.95
CA GLY A 128 9.25 1.36 2.11
C GLY A 128 7.99 0.55 2.41
N THR A 129 6.79 1.13 2.27
CA THR A 129 5.52 0.48 2.66
C THR A 129 5.34 -0.90 2.05
N ILE A 130 5.74 -1.12 0.79
CA ILE A 130 5.63 -2.43 0.13
C ILE A 130 6.49 -3.51 0.79
N LEU A 131 7.68 -3.14 1.30
CA LEU A 131 8.52 -4.04 2.07
C LEU A 131 7.92 -4.34 3.44
N ILE A 132 7.43 -3.30 4.12
CA ILE A 132 6.80 -3.48 5.43
C ILE A 132 5.61 -4.43 5.27
N VAL A 133 4.70 -4.18 4.32
CA VAL A 133 3.58 -5.09 4.08
C VAL A 133 4.05 -6.49 3.73
N GLY A 134 5.09 -6.67 2.90
CA GLY A 134 5.56 -8.02 2.52
C GLY A 134 6.15 -8.85 3.66
N TYR A 135 6.71 -8.21 4.69
CA TYR A 135 7.55 -8.88 5.69
C TYR A 135 7.17 -8.60 7.15
N HIS A 136 6.17 -7.75 7.42
CA HIS A 136 5.81 -7.34 8.79
C HIS A 136 5.36 -8.50 9.69
N LEU A 137 4.71 -9.55 9.15
CA LEU A 137 4.23 -10.68 9.98
C LEU A 137 5.35 -11.44 10.69
N ILE A 138 6.57 -11.49 10.12
CA ILE A 138 7.74 -12.12 10.76
C ILE A 138 8.00 -11.51 12.14
N PHE A 139 7.95 -10.17 12.19
CA PHE A 139 8.26 -9.41 13.40
C PHE A 139 7.03 -9.26 14.29
N LEU A 140 5.84 -9.06 13.71
CA LEU A 140 4.60 -8.91 14.47
C LEU A 140 4.27 -10.14 15.31
N GLY A 141 4.48 -11.36 14.77
CA GLY A 141 4.26 -12.58 15.54
C GLY A 141 5.08 -12.63 16.82
N TYR A 142 6.34 -12.18 16.75
CA TYR A 142 7.22 -12.08 17.91
C TYR A 142 6.72 -11.05 18.94
N PHE A 143 6.44 -9.82 18.52
CA PHE A 143 6.06 -8.74 19.45
C PHE A 143 4.64 -8.87 20.01
N MET A 144 3.69 -9.43 19.25
CA MET A 144 2.33 -9.63 19.72
C MET A 144 2.26 -10.65 20.86
N ASN A 145 3.16 -11.63 20.91
CA ASN A 145 3.21 -12.58 22.04
C ASN A 145 3.50 -11.88 23.38
N TYR A 146 4.27 -10.80 23.37
CA TYR A 146 4.62 -10.05 24.59
C TYR A 146 3.67 -8.88 24.88
N LEU A 147 3.15 -8.22 23.84
CA LEU A 147 2.39 -6.98 23.98
C LEU A 147 0.87 -7.16 23.82
N SER A 148 0.38 -8.34 23.43
CA SER A 148 -1.06 -8.58 23.22
C SER A 148 -1.91 -8.36 24.47
N SER A 149 -1.35 -8.62 25.66
CA SER A 149 -2.01 -8.40 26.95
C SER A 149 -2.34 -6.92 27.22
N TRP A 150 -1.71 -5.99 26.49
CA TRP A 150 -1.93 -4.55 26.61
C TRP A 150 -3.05 -4.04 25.67
N GLY A 151 -3.80 -4.94 25.04
CA GLY A 151 -4.95 -4.60 24.21
C GLY A 151 -4.58 -3.73 23.00
N ILE A 152 -5.35 -2.66 22.78
CA ILE A 152 -5.15 -1.75 21.62
C ILE A 152 -3.79 -1.05 21.67
N ILE A 153 -3.30 -0.72 22.86
CA ILE A 153 -2.02 -0.03 23.06
C ILE A 153 -0.87 -0.93 22.62
N GLY A 154 -0.93 -2.21 23.00
CA GLY A 154 0.04 -3.22 22.57
C GLY A 154 0.08 -3.39 21.04
N LYS A 155 -1.07 -3.33 20.37
CA LYS A 155 -1.16 -3.39 18.89
C LYS A 155 -0.53 -2.16 18.21
N ILE A 156 -0.74 -0.97 18.77
CA ILE A 156 -0.14 0.27 18.24
C ILE A 156 1.39 0.25 18.45
N LEU A 157 1.83 -0.12 19.65
CA LEU A 157 3.26 -0.21 19.99
C LEU A 157 3.99 -1.24 19.12
N SER A 158 3.47 -2.46 19.01
CA SER A 158 4.05 -3.51 18.16
C SER A 158 4.15 -3.06 16.70
N SER A 159 3.11 -2.42 16.15
CA SER A 159 3.14 -1.86 14.80
C SER A 159 4.19 -0.77 14.65
N GLY A 160 4.31 0.13 15.63
CA GLY A 160 5.32 1.20 15.65
C GLY A 160 6.75 0.67 15.72
N ILE A 161 7.00 -0.34 16.56
CA ILE A 161 8.29 -1.03 16.68
C ILE A 161 8.66 -1.69 15.34
N VAL A 162 7.72 -2.43 14.74
CA VAL A 162 7.93 -3.08 13.45
C VAL A 162 8.28 -2.04 12.39
N CYS A 163 7.49 -0.98 12.24
CA CYS A 163 7.80 0.11 11.30
C CYS A 163 9.21 0.68 11.53
N THR A 164 9.61 0.90 12.79
CA THR A 164 10.93 1.43 13.15
C THR A 164 12.06 0.46 12.79
N LEU A 165 11.89 -0.84 13.03
CA LEU A 165 12.86 -1.87 12.65
C LEU A 165 13.13 -1.90 11.14
N PHE A 166 12.10 -1.65 10.34
CA PHE A 166 12.23 -1.58 8.88
C PHE A 166 12.95 -0.32 8.38
N TYR A 167 13.19 0.70 9.22
CA TYR A 167 13.84 1.95 8.79
C TYR A 167 15.18 1.74 8.06
N TYR A 168 16.09 0.97 8.66
CA TYR A 168 17.40 0.68 8.04
C TYR A 168 17.33 -0.27 6.84
N PRO A 169 16.58 -1.40 6.88
CA PRO A 169 16.32 -2.22 5.71
C PRO A 169 15.79 -1.42 4.52
N ILE A 170 14.90 -0.46 4.74
CA ILE A 170 14.36 0.40 3.68
C ILE A 170 15.48 1.24 3.06
N ILE A 171 16.32 1.90 3.86
CA ILE A 171 17.45 2.71 3.34
C ILE A 171 18.43 1.84 2.55
N TRP A 172 18.70 0.63 3.04
CA TRP A 172 19.61 -0.30 2.39
C TRP A 172 19.05 -0.76 1.03
N ILE A 173 17.81 -1.23 1.00
CA ILE A 173 17.16 -1.69 -0.24
C ILE A 173 16.96 -0.52 -1.22
N ASP A 174 16.64 0.69 -0.74
CA ASP A 174 16.53 1.87 -1.60
C ASP A 174 17.86 2.21 -2.31
N ARG A 175 18.99 1.90 -1.68
CA ARG A 175 20.33 2.10 -2.25
C ARG A 175 20.70 1.01 -3.26
N TYR A 176 20.50 -0.26 -2.93
CA TYR A 176 20.99 -1.39 -3.73
C TYR A 176 19.98 -1.93 -4.74
N CYS A 177 18.69 -1.88 -4.41
CA CYS A 177 17.58 -2.41 -5.21
C CYS A 177 16.45 -1.37 -5.40
N PRO A 178 16.72 -0.19 -5.96
CA PRO A 178 15.73 0.91 -6.08
C PRO A 178 14.49 0.54 -6.91
N PHE A 179 14.59 -0.48 -7.77
CA PHE A 179 13.46 -0.97 -8.56
C PHE A 179 12.32 -1.53 -7.67
N ILE A 180 12.65 -2.17 -6.54
CA ILE A 180 11.67 -2.68 -5.57
C ILE A 180 10.87 -1.53 -4.95
N MET A 181 11.53 -0.38 -4.78
CA MET A 181 10.93 0.86 -4.29
C MET A 181 10.14 1.62 -5.37
N GLY A 182 9.95 1.02 -6.54
CA GLY A 182 9.24 1.66 -7.65
C GLY A 182 10.01 2.83 -8.27
N LYS A 183 11.32 2.93 -8.02
CA LYS A 183 12.20 3.90 -8.68
C LYS A 183 12.75 3.28 -9.96
N TYR A 184 12.06 3.51 -11.07
CA TYR A 184 12.54 3.15 -12.40
C TYR A 184 12.89 4.42 -13.20
N LYS A 185 14.07 4.43 -13.83
CA LYS A 185 14.42 5.48 -14.80
C LYS A 185 13.59 5.23 -16.08
N ILE A 186 12.50 5.97 -16.27
CA ILE A 186 11.89 6.06 -17.61
C ILE A 186 12.87 6.87 -18.46
N LYS A 187 13.52 6.25 -19.45
CA LYS A 187 14.27 6.98 -20.47
C LYS A 187 13.30 7.94 -21.17
N ARG A 188 13.38 9.24 -20.88
CA ARG A 188 12.76 10.26 -21.74
C ARG A 188 13.51 10.22 -23.06
N ILE A 189 12.89 9.64 -24.08
CA ILE A 189 13.34 9.78 -25.46
C ILE A 189 13.06 11.25 -25.80
N LYS A 190 14.12 12.03 -26.02
CA LYS A 190 14.03 13.37 -26.61
C LYS A 190 13.64 13.23 -28.07
#